data_AF-A0AAD3ZDM4-F1
#
_entry.id   AF-A0AAD3ZDM4-F1
#
_cell.length_a   1.000
_cell.length_b   1.000
_cell.length_c   1.000
_cell.angle_alpha   90.00
_cell.angle_beta   90.00
_cell.angle_gamma   90.00
#
_symmetry.space_group_name_H-M   'P 1'
#
loop_
_entity.id
_entity.type
_entity.pdbx_description
1 polymer ?
#
loop_
_entity_poly.entity_id
_entity_poly.type
_entity_poly.pdbx_seq_one_letter_code
_entity_poly.pdbx_strand_id
1 'polypeptide(L)'
;MPNQKDILAHLRSYQDKMVELLEAFTNTDSPSTGKLYMDRFAGLVAGEWQSLGTDVTTLREEGYGDHVKVEWGSGRESILLLCHMDTVWDAGETQKSMLSRSPPGKAFSVFLLHPTQYPCGKEAGYSHALNRIWGPCES
;
A
#
# COMPACT_ATOMS: atom_id res chain seq x y z
N MET A 1 -12.36 2.65 -27.53
CA MET A 1 -11.54 2.85 -26.31
C MET A 1 -11.83 4.25 -25.80
N PRO A 2 -12.05 4.45 -24.48
CA PRO A 2 -12.27 5.79 -23.94
C PRO A 2 -11.07 6.68 -24.22
N ASN A 3 -11.31 7.95 -24.56
CA ASN A 3 -10.24 8.92 -24.78
C ASN A 3 -9.75 9.48 -23.43
N GLN A 4 -8.65 10.25 -23.43
CA GLN A 4 -8.07 10.81 -22.20
C GLN A 4 -9.06 11.67 -21.39
N LYS A 5 -9.96 12.41 -22.05
CA LYS A 5 -10.97 13.24 -21.37
C LYS A 5 -12.03 12.38 -20.67
N ASP A 6 -12.42 11.27 -21.28
CA ASP A 6 -13.40 10.34 -20.70
C ASP A 6 -12.83 9.69 -19.43
N ILE A 7 -11.55 9.26 -19.49
CA ILE A 7 -10.83 8.69 -18.33
C ILE A 7 -10.73 9.74 -17.21
N LEU A 8 -10.34 10.97 -17.53
CA LEU A 8 -10.23 12.04 -16.55
C LEU A 8 -11.58 12.37 -15.89
N ALA A 9 -12.66 12.42 -16.68
CA ALA A 9 -14.00 12.67 -16.16
C ALA A 9 -14.44 11.54 -15.21
N HIS A 10 -14.13 10.28 -15.57
CA HIS A 10 -14.39 9.13 -14.72
C HIS A 10 -13.59 9.19 -13.41
N LEU A 11 -12.27 9.43 -13.46
CA LEU A 11 -11.45 9.55 -12.24
C LEU A 11 -11.94 10.68 -11.32
N ARG A 12 -12.37 11.82 -11.90
CA ARG A 12 -12.97 12.92 -11.13
C ARG A 12 -14.28 12.53 -10.46
N SER A 13 -15.12 11.71 -11.09
CA SER A 13 -16.37 11.24 -10.46
C SER A 13 -16.12 10.27 -9.28
N TYR A 14 -14.91 9.72 -9.15
CA TYR A 14 -14.51 8.85 -8.04
C TYR A 14 -13.65 9.57 -7.00
N GLN A 15 -13.35 10.86 -7.19
CA GLN A 15 -12.43 11.59 -6.32
C GLN A 15 -12.83 11.54 -4.83
N ASP A 16 -14.10 11.76 -4.51
CA ASP A 16 -14.58 11.70 -3.12
C ASP A 16 -14.35 10.31 -2.50
N LYS A 17 -14.60 9.24 -3.26
CA LYS A 17 -14.38 7.85 -2.80
C LYS A 17 -12.90 7.55 -2.61
N MET A 18 -12.03 8.04 -3.51
CA MET A 18 -10.58 7.88 -3.36
C MET A 18 -10.06 8.59 -2.11
N VAL A 19 -10.59 9.79 -1.80
CA VAL A 19 -10.22 10.54 -0.60
C VAL A 19 -10.73 9.85 0.66
N GLU A 20 -11.97 9.35 0.65
CA GLU A 20 -12.53 8.58 1.78
C GLU A 20 -11.72 7.31 2.07
N LEU A 21 -11.33 6.58 1.02
CA LEU A 21 -10.47 5.41 1.16
C LEU A 21 -9.08 5.78 1.70
N LEU A 22 -8.50 6.87 1.21
CA LEU A 22 -7.23 7.37 1.71
C LEU A 22 -7.34 7.79 3.18
N GLU A 23 -8.44 8.39 3.61
CA GLU A 23 -8.73 8.72 5.01
C GLU A 23 -8.79 7.46 5.89
N ALA A 24 -9.50 6.43 5.45
CA ALA A 24 -9.55 5.15 6.16
C ALA A 24 -8.15 4.51 6.30
N PHE A 25 -7.37 4.50 5.22
CA PHE A 25 -6.02 3.92 5.23
C PHE A 25 -5.06 4.73 6.10
N THR A 26 -5.00 6.05 5.90
CA THR A 26 -4.04 6.90 6.63
C THR A 26 -4.36 7.07 8.10
N ASN A 27 -5.61 6.86 8.51
CA ASN A 27 -6.01 6.82 9.92
C ASN A 27 -5.88 5.41 10.55
N THR A 28 -5.27 4.46 9.84
CA THR A 28 -4.92 3.14 10.38
C THR A 28 -3.42 3.03 10.54
N ASP A 29 -2.95 2.80 11.76
CA ASP A 29 -1.52 2.59 12.04
C ASP A 29 -0.96 1.36 11.29
N SER A 30 0.18 1.54 10.62
CA SER A 30 0.96 0.48 9.98
C SER A 30 2.47 0.62 10.25
N PRO A 31 2.95 0.63 11.51
CA PRO A 31 4.39 0.67 11.83
C PRO A 31 5.14 -0.50 11.18
N SER A 32 6.29 -0.22 10.54
CA SER A 32 7.17 -1.24 9.95
C SER A 32 7.64 -2.30 10.96
N THR A 33 7.67 -1.95 12.25
CA THR A 33 8.13 -2.81 13.35
C THR A 33 6.99 -3.58 14.04
N GLY A 34 5.74 -3.32 13.68
CA GLY A 34 4.57 -3.89 14.36
C GLY A 34 3.77 -4.85 13.49
N LYS A 35 4.11 -6.15 13.52
CA LYS A 35 3.42 -7.19 12.73
C LYS A 35 1.89 -7.14 12.89
N LEU A 36 1.38 -7.06 14.11
CA LEU A 36 -0.07 -7.05 14.35
C LEU A 36 -0.78 -5.88 13.65
N TYR A 37 -0.14 -4.70 13.65
CA TYR A 37 -0.68 -3.52 12.97
C TYR A 37 -0.60 -3.69 11.45
N MET A 38 0.52 -4.24 10.96
CA MET A 38 0.68 -4.52 9.54
C MET A 38 -0.31 -5.56 9.02
N ASP A 39 -0.55 -6.65 9.76
CA ASP A 39 -1.51 -7.70 9.39
C ASP A 39 -2.93 -7.14 9.34
N ARG A 40 -3.29 -6.26 10.29
CA ARG A 40 -4.57 -5.57 10.28
C ARG A 40 -4.70 -4.67 9.05
N PHE A 41 -3.66 -3.90 8.73
CA PHE A 41 -3.66 -3.02 7.57
C PHE A 41 -3.72 -3.82 6.25
N ALA A 42 -2.94 -4.89 6.13
CA ALA A 42 -2.98 -5.82 5.02
C ALA A 42 -4.38 -6.43 4.83
N GLY A 43 -5.07 -6.76 5.92
CA GLY A 43 -6.47 -7.20 5.90
C GLY A 43 -7.43 -6.16 5.32
N LEU A 44 -7.25 -4.88 5.65
CA LEU A 44 -8.04 -3.78 5.05
C LEU A 44 -7.80 -3.68 3.55
N VAL A 45 -6.52 -3.66 3.13
CA VAL A 45 -6.16 -3.58 1.71
C VAL A 45 -6.71 -4.78 0.93
N ALA A 46 -6.59 -5.99 1.48
CA ALA A 46 -7.15 -7.20 0.88
C ALA A 46 -8.67 -7.11 0.73
N GLY A 47 -9.39 -6.61 1.76
CA GLY A 47 -10.84 -6.43 1.72
C GLY A 47 -11.31 -5.47 0.62
N GLU A 48 -10.61 -4.36 0.42
CA GLU A 48 -10.91 -3.39 -0.63
C GLU A 48 -10.76 -4.01 -2.02
N TRP A 49 -9.67 -4.76 -2.26
CA TRP A 49 -9.48 -5.47 -3.53
C TRP A 49 -10.49 -6.59 -3.76
N GLN A 50 -10.85 -7.34 -2.70
CA GLN A 50 -11.89 -8.36 -2.78
C GLN A 50 -13.25 -7.75 -3.14
N SER A 51 -13.57 -6.56 -2.62
CA SER A 51 -14.82 -5.85 -2.93
C SER A 51 -14.96 -5.49 -4.42
N LEU A 52 -13.83 -5.37 -5.12
CA LEU A 52 -13.77 -5.11 -6.56
C LEU A 52 -13.84 -6.39 -7.41
N GLY A 53 -13.98 -7.57 -6.78
CA GLY A 53 -14.08 -8.86 -7.47
C GLY A 53 -12.75 -9.37 -8.04
N THR A 54 -11.63 -8.98 -7.42
CA THR A 54 -10.28 -9.45 -7.81
C THR A 54 -9.86 -10.72 -7.07
N ASP A 55 -8.88 -11.45 -7.61
CA ASP A 55 -8.30 -12.60 -6.92
C ASP A 55 -7.23 -12.11 -5.95
N VAL A 56 -7.47 -12.31 -4.65
CA VAL A 56 -6.65 -11.77 -3.57
C VAL A 56 -6.10 -12.92 -2.73
N THR A 57 -4.78 -13.01 -2.65
CA THR A 57 -4.07 -13.97 -1.81
C THR A 57 -3.27 -13.24 -0.74
N THR A 58 -3.51 -13.56 0.52
CA THR A 58 -2.66 -13.11 1.65
C THR A 58 -1.50 -14.10 1.82
N LEU A 59 -0.27 -13.61 1.68
CA LEU A 59 0.95 -14.37 1.89
C LEU A 59 1.43 -14.11 3.32
N ARG A 60 1.33 -15.13 4.18
CA ARG A 60 1.69 -15.01 5.59
C ARG A 60 3.18 -14.92 5.79
N GLU A 61 3.58 -14.01 6.67
CA GLU A 61 4.97 -13.84 7.12
C GLU A 61 5.06 -14.04 8.64
N GLU A 62 6.17 -14.62 9.12
CA GLU A 62 6.33 -14.91 10.55
C GLU A 62 6.84 -13.70 11.35
N GLY A 63 7.85 -12.99 10.82
CA GLY A 63 8.52 -11.88 11.50
C GLY A 63 7.98 -10.50 11.14
N TYR A 64 7.32 -10.38 9.98
CA TYR A 64 6.82 -9.13 9.43
C TYR A 64 5.34 -9.23 9.11
N GLY A 65 4.74 -8.13 8.69
CA GLY A 65 3.36 -8.14 8.25
C GLY A 65 3.11 -9.00 7.03
N ASP A 66 1.91 -9.56 6.95
CA ASP A 66 1.47 -10.34 5.80
C ASP A 66 1.45 -9.49 4.52
N HIS A 67 1.86 -10.09 3.40
CA HIS A 67 1.78 -9.43 2.09
C HIS A 67 0.43 -9.69 1.42
N VAL A 68 -0.04 -8.73 0.63
CA VAL A 68 -1.26 -8.86 -0.18
C VAL A 68 -0.87 -8.98 -1.65
N LYS A 69 -1.13 -10.14 -2.24
CA LYS A 69 -1.00 -10.36 -3.69
C LYS A 69 -2.39 -10.23 -4.32
N VAL A 70 -2.50 -9.42 -5.36
CA VAL A 70 -3.73 -9.24 -6.12
C VAL A 70 -3.47 -9.54 -7.58
N GLU A 71 -4.32 -10.37 -8.18
CA GLU A 71 -4.28 -10.71 -9.59
C GLU A 71 -5.61 -10.31 -10.24
N TRP A 72 -5.52 -9.54 -11.32
CA TRP A 72 -6.69 -9.10 -12.07
C TRP A 72 -6.37 -8.89 -13.54
N GLY A 73 -7.34 -9.28 -14.39
CA GLY A 73 -7.24 -9.20 -15.84
C GLY A 73 -6.68 -10.47 -16.49
N SER A 74 -6.77 -10.52 -17.82
CA SER A 74 -6.24 -11.59 -18.66
C SER A 74 -5.62 -10.98 -19.90
N GLY A 75 -4.37 -11.31 -20.22
CA GLY A 75 -3.65 -10.73 -21.35
C GLY A 75 -2.40 -11.51 -21.70
N ARG A 76 -1.84 -11.24 -22.89
CA ARG A 76 -0.55 -11.81 -23.31
C ARG A 76 0.64 -11.12 -22.63
N GLU A 77 0.44 -9.87 -22.24
CA GLU A 77 1.39 -9.03 -21.51
C GLU A 77 0.87 -8.81 -20.09
N SER A 78 1.79 -8.72 -19.12
CA SER A 78 1.49 -8.50 -17.70
C SER A 78 2.21 -7.27 -17.17
N ILE A 79 1.54 -6.49 -16.33
CA ILE A 79 2.14 -5.38 -15.59
C ILE A 79 2.21 -5.77 -14.11
N LEU A 80 3.36 -5.57 -13.48
CA LEU A 80 3.54 -5.72 -12.03
C LEU A 80 3.52 -4.35 -11.37
N LEU A 81 2.63 -4.16 -10.40
CA LEU A 81 2.63 -3.01 -9.50
C LEU A 81 3.11 -3.46 -8.13
N LEU A 82 4.14 -2.82 -7.60
CA LEU A 82 4.69 -3.09 -6.28
C LEU A 82 4.55 -1.85 -5.39
N CYS A 83 3.97 -2.02 -4.21
CA CYS A 83 3.78 -0.98 -3.21
C CYS A 83 4.17 -1.52 -1.83
N HIS A 84 4.62 -0.63 -0.96
CA HIS A 84 4.77 -0.93 0.47
C HIS A 84 3.61 -0.28 1.25
N MET A 85 3.22 -0.89 2.36
CA MET A 85 2.08 -0.47 3.18
C MET A 85 2.49 0.13 4.52
N ASP A 86 3.75 -0.11 4.89
CA ASP A 86 4.30 0.24 6.18
C ASP A 86 4.75 1.69 6.25
N THR A 87 4.75 2.19 7.48
CA THR A 87 5.19 3.54 7.83
C THR A 87 6.25 3.47 8.91
N VAL A 88 7.09 4.50 8.94
CA VAL A 88 8.17 4.64 9.93
C VAL A 88 7.68 5.16 11.30
N TRP A 89 6.38 5.33 11.48
CA TRP A 89 5.78 5.93 12.67
C TRP A 89 5.30 4.88 13.65
N ASP A 90 5.44 5.17 14.94
CA ASP A 90 4.99 4.27 16.00
C ASP A 90 3.46 4.16 16.04
N ALA A 91 2.97 3.07 16.61
CA ALA A 91 1.54 2.90 16.83
C ALA A 91 0.95 4.06 17.68
N GLY A 92 -0.22 4.55 17.27
CA GLY A 92 -0.90 5.68 17.88
C GLY A 92 -0.51 7.05 17.33
N GLU A 93 0.47 7.15 16.42
CA GLU A 93 0.82 8.41 15.76
C GLU A 93 -0.27 8.91 14.80
N THR A 94 -1.02 7.99 14.17
CA THR A 94 -2.18 8.38 13.34
C THR A 94 -3.23 9.13 14.14
N GLN A 95 -3.39 8.84 15.43
CA GLN A 95 -4.34 9.55 16.30
C GLN A 95 -3.94 11.00 16.58
N LYS A 96 -2.64 11.33 16.45
CA LYS A 96 -2.10 12.69 16.68
C LYS A 96 -2.14 13.54 15.41
N SER A 97 -2.15 12.90 14.25
CA SER A 97 -2.02 13.53 12.93
C SER A 97 -3.11 13.10 11.95
N MET A 98 -4.30 12.76 12.49
CA MET A 98 -5.43 12.22 11.74
C MET A 98 -5.71 13.02 10.47
N LEU A 99 -5.82 12.33 9.34
CA LEU A 99 -6.36 12.93 8.13
C LEU A 99 -7.79 13.35 8.45
N SER A 100 -8.05 14.66 8.40
CA SER A 100 -9.39 15.20 8.41
C SER A 100 -9.64 15.95 7.11
N ARG A 101 -10.80 15.71 6.52
CA ARG A 101 -11.23 16.35 5.28
C ARG A 101 -11.39 17.87 5.49
N SER A 102 -10.42 18.64 4.98
CA SER A 102 -10.47 20.11 4.96
C SER A 102 -11.22 20.64 3.72
N PRO A 103 -11.59 21.94 3.65
CA PRO A 103 -12.26 22.53 2.49
C PRO A 103 -11.53 22.24 1.16
N PRO A 104 -12.25 22.30 0.02
CA PRO A 104 -11.75 21.81 -1.26
C PRO A 104 -10.35 22.35 -1.59
N GLY A 105 -9.42 21.42 -1.81
CA GLY A 105 -8.05 21.72 -2.26
C GLY A 105 -6.94 21.46 -1.25
N LYS A 106 -7.22 20.99 -0.02
CA LYS A 106 -6.18 20.56 0.92
C LYS A 106 -6.59 19.29 1.66
N ALA A 107 -5.87 18.21 1.43
CA ALA A 107 -5.82 17.04 2.31
C ALA A 107 -4.39 16.98 2.85
N PHE A 108 -4.23 16.94 4.16
CA PHE A 108 -2.93 16.80 4.81
C PHE A 108 -2.92 15.49 5.58
N SER A 109 -2.08 14.54 5.17
CA SER A 109 -1.79 13.34 5.96
C SER A 109 -0.44 12.72 5.59
N VAL A 110 0.06 11.93 6.52
CA VAL A 110 1.26 11.09 6.41
C VAL A 110 0.95 9.89 5.49
N PHE A 111 0.88 10.18 4.20
CA PHE A 111 1.09 9.18 3.14
C PHE A 111 1.74 9.89 1.96
N LEU A 112 2.80 10.63 2.25
CA LEU A 112 3.77 10.95 1.21
C LEU A 112 4.61 9.69 1.04
N LEU A 113 4.45 9.04 -0.12
CA LEU A 113 5.45 8.14 -0.70
C LEU A 113 6.81 8.84 -0.55
N HIS A 114 7.53 8.51 0.50
CA HIS A 114 8.91 8.95 0.61
C HIS A 114 9.69 8.01 -0.30
N PRO A 115 10.47 8.50 -1.28
CA PRO A 115 11.51 7.67 -1.85
C PRO A 115 12.44 7.31 -0.69
N THR A 116 12.41 6.05 -0.26
CA THR A 116 13.42 5.51 0.61
C THR A 116 14.72 5.51 -0.18
N GLN A 117 15.47 6.60 -0.10
CA GLN A 117 16.90 6.56 -0.35
C GLN A 117 17.48 5.68 0.75
N TYR A 118 17.56 4.38 0.50
CA TYR A 118 18.47 3.53 1.25
C TYR A 118 19.88 3.87 0.76
N PRO A 119 20.76 4.44 1.61
CA PRO A 119 22.17 4.44 1.28
C PRO A 119 22.61 2.98 1.20
N CYS A 120 23.21 2.61 0.06
CA CYS A 120 23.86 1.32 -0.13
C CYS A 120 24.79 1.06 1.07
N GLY A 121 24.58 -0.07 1.78
CA GLY A 121 25.50 -0.54 2.82
C GLY A 121 24.97 -0.72 4.25
N LYS A 122 23.66 -0.59 4.52
CA LYS A 122 23.08 -1.07 5.78
C LYS A 122 22.13 -2.24 5.53
N GLU A 123 22.70 -3.44 5.48
CA GLU A 123 21.96 -4.70 5.52
C GLU A 123 21.26 -4.83 6.88
N ALA A 124 20.02 -4.35 6.97
CA ALA A 124 19.09 -4.79 8.00
C ALA A 124 18.25 -5.93 7.41
N GLY A 125 18.63 -7.18 7.67
CA GLY A 125 17.73 -8.34 7.83
C GLY A 125 16.75 -8.76 6.72
N TYR A 126 16.57 -8.03 5.62
CA TYR A 126 15.57 -8.31 4.57
C TYR A 126 16.00 -9.42 3.57
N SER A 127 17.15 -10.06 3.80
CA SER A 127 17.79 -10.97 2.84
C SER A 127 17.13 -12.35 2.72
N HIS A 128 16.42 -12.86 3.73
CA HIS A 128 15.94 -14.25 3.67
C HIS A 128 14.61 -14.47 2.93
N ALA A 129 13.66 -13.54 2.99
CA ALA A 129 12.38 -13.69 2.28
C ALA A 129 12.53 -13.42 0.76
N LEU A 130 13.36 -12.44 0.38
CA LEU A 130 13.54 -12.03 -1.01
C LEU A 130 14.33 -13.06 -1.83
N ASN A 131 15.35 -13.71 -1.24
CA ASN A 131 16.16 -14.73 -1.91
C ASN A 131 15.36 -15.99 -2.28
N ARG A 132 14.26 -16.26 -1.59
CA ARG A 132 13.41 -17.44 -1.87
C ARG A 132 12.54 -17.25 -3.10
N ILE A 133 12.31 -16.00 -3.51
CA ILE A 133 11.47 -15.65 -4.66
C ILE A 133 12.34 -15.29 -5.89
N TRP A 134 13.53 -14.69 -5.69
CA TRP A 134 14.27 -14.07 -6.80
C TRP A 134 15.75 -14.48 -6.99
N GLY A 135 16.31 -15.37 -6.16
CA GLY A 135 17.72 -15.77 -6.26
C GLY A 135 18.71 -14.66 -5.83
N PRO A 136 20.00 -15.00 -5.63
CA PRO A 136 20.97 -14.05 -5.08
C PRO A 136 21.36 -12.96 -6.10
N CYS A 137 21.53 -11.74 -5.59
CA CYS A 137 22.04 -10.60 -6.33
C CYS A 137 23.56 -10.75 -6.49
N GLU A 138 24.06 -10.89 -7.73
CA GLU A 138 25.50 -10.87 -8.00
C GLU A 138 26.03 -9.43 -7.97
N SER A 139 27.23 -9.28 -7.40
CA SER A 139 27.91 -8.02 -7.05
C SER A 139 28.35 -7.17 -8.24
#